data_AF-A0A354BN32-F1
#
_entry.id   AF-A0A354BN32-F1
#
_cell.length_a   1.000
_cell.length_b   1.000
_cell.length_c   1.000
_cell.angle_alpha   90.00
_cell.angle_beta   90.00
_cell.angle_gamma   90.00
#
_symmetry.space_group_name_H-M   'P 1'
#
loop_
_entity.id
_entity.type
_entity.pdbx_description
1 polymer ?
#
loop_
_entity_poly.entity_id
_entity_poly.type
_entity_poly.pdbx_seq_one_letter_code
_entity_poly.pdbx_strand_id
1 'polypeptide(L)'
;FGDTMKLICPRDPRKNMGGYQTLTDWSLLEEVRGWVQSRSKSRRHLGQEWTRILDRDIKWKMAYSTTLKEKGQERGMAFPSHRHFEQQIVKELPTRLKRYPFRVDMALLDPRPDPKDSRGNPLYVYDPGTGQVSTELLEECLDLLPTRLVQFRIYAPDHAHDAALSQAAATVLNKTPTSLESHY
;
A
#
# COMPACT_ATOMS: atom_id res chain seq x y z
N PHE A 1 -6.30 2.75 11.64
CA PHE A 1 -5.89 1.62 12.50
C PHE A 1 -4.87 2.01 13.59
N GLY A 2 -3.80 2.77 13.29
CA GLY A 2 -2.77 3.10 14.30
C GLY A 2 -3.29 3.74 15.59
N ASP A 3 -4.19 4.72 15.50
CA ASP A 3 -4.76 5.37 16.70
C ASP A 3 -5.70 4.44 17.49
N THR A 4 -6.40 3.53 16.82
CA THR A 4 -7.16 2.45 17.47
C THR A 4 -6.23 1.58 18.31
N MET A 5 -5.09 1.16 17.73
CA MET A 5 -4.13 0.29 18.42
C MET A 5 -3.48 0.97 19.61
N LYS A 6 -3.20 2.28 19.55
CA LYS A 6 -2.71 3.06 20.70
C LYS A 6 -3.69 3.05 21.87
N LEU A 7 -5.00 2.83 21.64
CA LEU A 7 -6.00 2.78 22.70
C LEU A 7 -6.25 1.36 23.22
N ILE A 8 -6.22 0.35 22.35
CA ILE A 8 -6.52 -1.04 22.69
C ILE A 8 -5.28 -1.79 23.20
N CYS A 9 -4.13 -1.57 22.57
CA CYS A 9 -2.86 -2.19 22.92
C CYS A 9 -1.75 -1.12 23.04
N PRO A 10 -1.81 -0.26 24.08
CA PRO A 10 -0.85 0.85 24.23
C PRO A 10 0.57 0.40 24.61
N ARG A 11 0.74 -0.83 25.11
CA ARG A 11 2.02 -1.36 25.60
C ARG A 11 2.72 -2.15 24.51
N ASP A 12 4.05 -2.18 24.56
CA ASP A 12 4.88 -3.06 23.73
C ASP A 12 4.44 -4.53 23.95
N PRO A 13 3.95 -5.23 22.92
CA PRO A 13 3.52 -6.63 23.02
C PRO A 13 4.57 -7.54 23.64
N ARG A 14 5.87 -7.29 23.38
CA ARG A 14 6.99 -8.07 23.93
C ARG A 14 7.08 -7.96 25.45
N LYS A 15 6.56 -6.88 26.03
CA LYS A 15 6.52 -6.62 27.48
C LYS A 15 5.17 -6.94 28.10
N ASN A 16 4.16 -7.25 27.30
CA ASN A 16 2.81 -7.58 27.75
C ASN A 16 2.19 -8.68 26.87
N MET A 17 2.85 -9.83 26.83
CA MET A 17 2.43 -10.96 25.99
C MET A 17 1.03 -11.46 26.35
N GLY A 18 0.66 -11.46 27.63
CA GLY A 18 -0.69 -11.85 28.06
C GLY A 18 -1.78 -10.97 27.48
N GLY A 19 -1.60 -9.64 27.49
CA GLY A 19 -2.54 -8.71 26.87
C GLY A 19 -2.53 -8.75 25.34
N TYR A 20 -1.39 -9.12 24.73
CA TYR A 20 -1.31 -9.31 23.28
C TYR A 20 -1.97 -10.62 22.83
N GLN A 21 -1.86 -11.69 23.62
CA GLN A 21 -2.46 -12.99 23.30
C GLN A 21 -3.99 -12.93 23.19
N THR A 22 -4.64 -12.04 23.94
CA THR A 22 -6.10 -11.84 23.87
C THR A 22 -6.52 -10.89 22.76
N LEU A 23 -5.59 -10.12 22.19
CA LEU A 23 -5.84 -9.22 21.08
C LEU A 23 -5.98 -10.03 19.78
N THR A 24 -7.23 -10.34 19.47
CA THR A 24 -7.68 -11.02 18.26
C THR A 24 -8.52 -10.06 17.41
N ASP A 25 -8.71 -10.39 16.13
CA ASP A 25 -9.64 -9.66 15.25
C ASP A 25 -11.04 -9.56 15.89
N TRP A 26 -11.51 -10.61 16.53
CA TRP A 26 -12.80 -10.61 17.24
C TRP A 26 -12.81 -9.62 18.41
N SER A 27 -11.80 -9.67 19.28
CA SER A 27 -11.70 -8.74 20.42
C SER A 27 -11.61 -7.28 19.98
N LEU A 28 -10.94 -7.01 18.84
CA LEU A 28 -10.84 -5.68 18.25
C LEU A 28 -12.20 -5.20 17.78
N LEU A 29 -12.92 -6.01 17.00
CA LEU A 29 -14.22 -5.64 16.46
C LEU A 29 -15.26 -5.42 17.56
N GLU A 30 -15.27 -6.25 18.60
CA GLU A 30 -16.17 -6.10 19.73
C GLU A 30 -15.85 -4.85 20.58
N GLU A 31 -14.57 -4.57 20.84
CA GLU A 31 -14.15 -3.38 21.58
C GLU A 31 -14.54 -2.09 20.83
N VAL A 32 -14.26 -1.99 19.53
CA VAL A 32 -14.55 -0.77 18.76
C VAL A 32 -16.03 -0.56 18.50
N ARG A 33 -16.84 -1.63 18.46
CA ARG A 33 -18.31 -1.54 18.31
C ARG A 33 -18.93 -0.71 19.44
N GLY A 34 -18.45 -0.88 20.67
CA GLY A 34 -18.93 -0.13 21.84
C GLY A 34 -18.47 1.34 21.89
N TRP A 35 -17.48 1.74 21.09
CA TRP A 35 -16.86 3.06 21.21
C TRP A 35 -17.76 4.22 20.81
N VAL A 36 -18.77 3.99 19.97
CA VAL A 36 -19.75 5.03 19.56
C VAL A 36 -20.43 5.66 20.78
N GLN A 37 -20.66 4.88 21.84
CA GLN A 37 -21.29 5.34 23.08
C GLN A 37 -20.27 5.76 24.16
N SER A 38 -18.97 5.78 23.83
CA SER A 38 -17.92 6.12 24.79
C SER A 38 -17.99 7.59 25.21
N ARG A 39 -17.73 7.84 26.51
CA ARG A 39 -17.54 9.20 27.04
C ARG A 39 -16.28 9.87 26.50
N SER A 40 -15.24 9.08 26.17
CA SER A 40 -14.00 9.59 25.59
C SER A 40 -14.25 10.09 24.16
N LYS A 41 -13.93 11.36 23.91
CA LYS A 41 -14.07 11.99 22.58
C LYS A 41 -13.26 11.24 21.52
N SER A 42 -12.04 10.80 21.85
CA SER A 42 -11.17 10.08 20.93
C SER A 42 -11.72 8.70 20.57
N ARG A 43 -12.19 7.94 21.57
CA ARG A 43 -12.85 6.64 21.33
C ARG A 43 -14.11 6.83 20.50
N ARG A 44 -14.96 7.79 20.85
CA ARG A 44 -16.20 8.08 20.12
C ARG A 44 -15.95 8.45 18.66
N HIS A 45 -14.95 9.28 18.39
CA HIS A 45 -14.57 9.63 17.01
C HIS A 45 -14.09 8.40 16.22
N LEU A 46 -13.20 7.59 16.79
CA LEU A 46 -12.74 6.37 16.14
C LEU A 46 -13.86 5.35 15.96
N GLY A 47 -14.75 5.23 16.94
CA GLY A 47 -15.95 4.38 16.87
C GLY A 47 -16.84 4.75 15.69
N GLN A 48 -17.04 6.04 15.42
CA GLN A 48 -17.79 6.50 14.25
C GLN A 48 -17.12 6.12 12.92
N GLU A 49 -15.79 6.25 12.82
CA GLU A 49 -15.06 5.80 11.62
C GLU A 49 -15.10 4.26 11.47
N TRP A 50 -15.09 3.51 12.57
CA TRP A 50 -15.25 2.05 12.56
C TRP A 50 -16.66 1.62 12.18
N THR A 51 -17.71 2.32 12.62
CA THR A 51 -19.10 2.04 12.21
C THR A 51 -19.22 2.05 10.70
N ARG A 52 -18.60 3.02 10.02
CA ARG A 52 -18.58 3.04 8.55
C ARG A 52 -17.97 1.77 7.94
N ILE A 53 -16.86 1.29 8.50
CA ILE A 53 -16.22 0.04 8.04
C ILE A 53 -17.16 -1.16 8.28
N LEU A 54 -17.78 -1.24 9.46
CA LEU A 54 -18.68 -2.34 9.85
C LEU A 54 -19.95 -2.37 9.00
N ASP A 55 -20.49 -1.20 8.65
CA ASP A 55 -21.68 -1.03 7.82
C ASP A 55 -21.36 -1.09 6.32
N ARG A 56 -20.10 -1.36 5.95
CA ARG A 56 -19.59 -1.37 4.58
C ARG A 56 -19.75 -0.03 3.84
N ASP A 57 -19.86 1.07 4.57
CA ASP A 57 -19.80 2.43 4.06
C ASP A 57 -18.33 2.86 3.88
N ILE A 58 -17.75 2.48 2.74
CA ILE A 58 -16.33 2.73 2.47
C ILE A 58 -16.14 4.20 2.09
N LYS A 59 -15.52 4.94 3.01
CA LYS A 59 -15.18 6.37 2.84
C LYS A 59 -14.28 6.66 1.63
N TRP A 60 -13.35 5.76 1.31
CA TRP A 60 -12.29 6.01 0.33
C TRP A 60 -12.50 5.10 -0.89
N LYS A 61 -12.89 5.70 -2.01
CA LYS A 61 -13.11 5.04 -3.29
C LYS A 61 -11.88 5.20 -4.19
N MET A 62 -11.52 4.17 -4.93
CA MET A 62 -10.34 4.20 -5.79
C MET A 62 -10.63 5.08 -7.01
N ALA A 63 -9.80 6.11 -7.22
CA ALA A 63 -9.89 7.05 -8.33
C ALA A 63 -8.88 6.76 -9.45
N TYR A 64 -7.74 6.18 -9.10
CA TYR A 64 -6.66 5.86 -10.04
C TYR A 64 -5.83 4.68 -9.54
N SER A 65 -5.29 3.88 -10.46
CA SER A 65 -4.44 2.75 -10.14
C SER A 65 -3.44 2.48 -11.27
N THR A 66 -2.18 2.22 -10.93
CA THR A 66 -1.17 1.80 -11.90
C THR A 66 -0.06 0.99 -11.22
N THR A 67 0.65 0.18 -11.99
CA THR A 67 1.82 -0.56 -11.49
C THR A 67 3.10 0.13 -11.94
N LEU A 68 3.92 0.57 -10.99
CA LEU A 68 5.25 1.11 -11.23
C LEU A 68 6.23 -0.06 -11.29
N LYS A 69 6.96 -0.15 -12.40
CA LYS A 69 8.02 -1.14 -12.61
C LYS A 69 9.34 -0.41 -12.53
N GLU A 70 10.22 -0.84 -11.63
CA GLU A 70 11.57 -0.31 -11.55
C GLU A 70 12.55 -1.35 -12.07
N LYS A 71 13.39 -0.94 -13.04
CA LYS A 71 14.53 -1.71 -13.54
C LYS A 71 15.81 -0.98 -13.12
N GLY A 72 16.74 -1.69 -12.49
CA GLY A 72 18.12 -1.23 -12.36
C GLY A 72 18.43 -0.22 -11.23
N GLN A 73 17.54 0.00 -10.26
CA GLN A 73 17.91 0.77 -9.05
C GLN A 73 18.36 -0.16 -7.92
N GLU A 74 19.61 0.04 -7.46
CA GLU A 74 20.23 -0.76 -6.40
C GLU A 74 19.35 -0.83 -5.14
N ARG A 75 19.25 -2.05 -4.58
CA ARG A 75 18.59 -2.30 -3.29
C ARG A 75 19.25 -1.41 -2.21
N GLY A 76 18.50 -0.46 -1.68
CA GLY A 76 19.00 0.51 -0.68
C GLY A 76 18.65 1.97 -0.99
N MET A 77 18.37 2.31 -2.26
CA MET A 77 17.80 3.61 -2.62
C MET A 77 16.35 3.69 -2.16
N ALA A 78 16.03 4.74 -1.40
CA ALA A 78 14.71 4.95 -0.84
C ALA A 78 13.70 5.26 -1.95
N PHE A 79 12.71 4.39 -2.11
CA PHE A 79 11.56 4.69 -2.97
C PHE A 79 10.85 5.93 -2.39
N PRO A 80 10.44 6.92 -3.22
CA PRO A 80 9.77 8.10 -2.70
C PRO A 80 8.52 7.72 -1.92
N SER A 81 8.32 8.34 -0.76
CA SER A 81 7.17 8.03 0.11
C SER A 81 5.83 8.43 -0.53
N HIS A 82 4.72 7.83 -0.08
CA HIS A 82 3.37 8.24 -0.46
C HIS A 82 3.13 9.75 -0.29
N ARG A 83 3.68 10.36 0.78
CA ARG A 83 3.59 11.81 1.03
C ARG A 83 4.26 12.65 -0.04
N HIS A 84 5.38 12.16 -0.59
CA HIS A 84 6.06 12.84 -1.69
C HIS A 84 5.14 12.90 -2.91
N PHE A 85 4.54 11.78 -3.29
CA PHE A 85 3.62 11.73 -4.42
C PHE A 85 2.34 12.54 -4.18
N GLU A 86 1.77 12.52 -2.97
CA GLU A 86 0.64 13.39 -2.62
C GLU A 86 0.96 14.86 -2.86
N GLN A 87 2.13 15.33 -2.42
CA GLN A 87 2.55 16.72 -2.61
C GLN A 87 2.73 17.10 -4.09
N GLN A 88 3.30 16.20 -4.90
CA GLN A 88 3.48 16.47 -6.33
C GLN A 88 2.12 16.48 -7.05
N ILE A 89 1.23 15.55 -6.73
CA ILE A 89 -0.12 15.50 -7.31
C ILE A 89 -0.91 16.77 -6.97
N VAL A 90 -0.81 17.28 -5.73
CA VAL A 90 -1.45 18.56 -5.35
C VAL A 90 -0.97 19.74 -6.19
N LYS A 91 0.30 19.75 -6.65
CA LYS A 91 0.82 20.84 -7.50
C LYS A 91 0.22 20.81 -8.90
N GLU A 92 0.03 19.61 -9.45
CA GLU A 92 -0.56 19.38 -10.78
C GLU A 92 -2.09 19.51 -10.80
N LEU A 93 -2.74 19.45 -9.64
CA LEU A 93 -4.19 19.62 -9.55
C LEU A 93 -4.63 21.07 -9.88
N PRO A 94 -5.80 21.25 -10.53
CA PRO A 94 -6.41 22.55 -10.72
C PRO A 94 -6.55 23.31 -9.39
N THR A 95 -6.41 24.64 -9.40
CA THR A 95 -6.43 25.49 -8.20
C THR A 95 -7.64 25.23 -7.28
N ARG A 96 -8.81 24.95 -7.87
CA ARG A 96 -10.05 24.64 -7.14
C ARG A 96 -10.00 23.31 -6.38
N LEU A 97 -9.15 22.37 -6.82
CA LEU A 97 -9.04 21.01 -6.28
C LEU A 97 -7.82 20.79 -5.38
N LYS A 98 -6.96 21.81 -5.18
CA LYS A 98 -5.76 21.68 -4.31
C LYS A 98 -6.07 21.34 -2.85
N ARG A 99 -7.30 21.59 -2.39
CA ARG A 99 -7.79 21.24 -1.05
C ARG A 99 -8.72 20.02 -1.05
N TYR A 100 -8.98 19.41 -2.21
CA TYR A 100 -9.82 18.23 -2.29
C TYR A 100 -9.13 17.06 -1.57
N PRO A 101 -9.83 16.37 -0.65
CA PRO A 101 -9.23 15.26 0.08
C PRO A 101 -8.97 14.07 -0.86
N PHE A 102 -7.73 13.60 -0.90
CA PHE A 102 -7.37 12.32 -1.50
C PHE A 102 -6.24 11.66 -0.69
N ARG A 103 -5.97 10.39 -0.96
CA ARG A 103 -4.87 9.61 -0.36
C ARG A 103 -4.12 8.84 -1.43
N VAL A 104 -2.80 8.77 -1.29
CA VAL A 104 -1.95 7.89 -2.10
C VAL A 104 -1.61 6.65 -1.30
N ASP A 105 -1.86 5.49 -1.90
CA ASP A 105 -1.41 4.18 -1.42
C ASP A 105 -0.31 3.66 -2.33
N MET A 106 0.72 3.09 -1.71
CA MET A 106 1.87 2.53 -2.39
C MET A 106 2.20 1.19 -1.73
N ALA A 107 1.73 0.12 -2.35
CA ALA A 107 1.98 -1.23 -1.89
C ALA A 107 3.11 -1.83 -2.71
N LEU A 108 4.22 -2.16 -2.06
CA LEU A 108 5.28 -2.97 -2.68
C LEU A 108 4.70 -4.36 -2.97
N LEU A 109 4.60 -4.69 -4.25
CA LEU A 109 4.35 -6.05 -4.71
C LEU A 109 5.71 -6.72 -4.72
N ASP A 110 6.09 -7.28 -3.58
CA ASP A 110 7.39 -7.92 -3.39
C ASP A 110 7.60 -8.98 -4.47
N PRO A 111 8.46 -8.76 -5.48
CA PRO A 111 8.94 -9.87 -6.25
C PRO A 111 9.82 -10.67 -5.28
N ARG A 112 9.41 -11.92 -5.02
CA ARG A 112 10.13 -12.95 -4.24
C ARG A 112 11.66 -12.74 -4.23
N PRO A 113 12.38 -13.17 -3.16
CA PRO A 113 13.81 -12.94 -2.98
C PRO A 113 14.55 -12.95 -4.31
N ASP A 114 15.09 -11.79 -4.70
CA ASP A 114 15.84 -11.63 -5.94
C ASP A 114 16.84 -12.78 -6.04
N PRO A 115 16.70 -13.69 -7.02
CA PRO A 115 17.58 -14.86 -7.05
C PRO A 115 19.01 -14.48 -7.45
N LYS A 116 19.24 -13.22 -7.86
CA LYS A 116 20.57 -12.62 -8.02
C LYS A 116 21.12 -12.02 -6.71
N ASP A 117 20.36 -12.05 -5.63
CA ASP A 117 20.85 -11.62 -4.31
C ASP A 117 21.89 -12.61 -3.79
N SER A 118 23.15 -12.21 -3.87
CA SER A 118 24.30 -12.97 -3.36
C SER A 118 24.30 -13.16 -1.84
N ARG A 119 23.39 -12.50 -1.11
CA ARG A 119 23.16 -12.73 0.33
C ARG A 119 22.18 -13.86 0.62
N GLY A 120 21.44 -14.32 -0.38
CA GLY A 120 20.47 -15.41 -0.29
C GLY A 120 21.07 -16.77 -0.65
N ASN A 121 20.27 -17.83 -0.51
CA ASN A 121 20.66 -19.14 -1.02
C ASN A 121 20.50 -19.16 -2.55
N PRO A 122 21.56 -19.47 -3.33
CA PRO A 122 21.47 -19.52 -4.78
C PRO A 122 20.55 -20.67 -5.22
N LEU A 123 19.83 -20.46 -6.32
CA LEU A 123 19.01 -21.49 -6.96
C LEU A 123 19.83 -22.17 -8.07
N TYR A 124 20.16 -23.44 -7.85
CA TYR A 124 20.94 -24.24 -8.78
C TYR A 124 20.06 -24.89 -9.85
N VAL A 125 20.52 -24.86 -11.10
CA VAL A 125 19.85 -25.47 -12.26
C VAL A 125 20.72 -26.61 -12.79
N TYR A 126 20.12 -27.79 -12.95
CA TYR A 126 20.77 -28.94 -13.58
C TYR A 126 20.51 -28.93 -15.08
N ASP A 127 21.58 -29.05 -15.88
CA ASP A 127 21.50 -29.20 -17.32
C ASP A 127 21.66 -30.69 -17.71
N PRO A 128 20.61 -31.34 -18.26
CA PRO A 128 20.68 -32.74 -18.65
C PRO A 128 21.57 -32.99 -19.88
N GLY A 129 21.85 -31.97 -20.69
CA GLY A 129 22.70 -32.09 -21.88
C GLY A 129 24.20 -32.15 -21.54
N THR A 130 24.62 -31.42 -20.51
CA THR A 130 26.02 -31.36 -20.06
C THR A 130 26.28 -32.13 -18.76
N GLY A 131 25.23 -32.48 -18.02
CA GLY A 131 25.31 -33.12 -16.70
C GLY A 131 25.81 -32.18 -15.59
N GLN A 132 25.87 -30.88 -15.86
CA GLN A 132 26.40 -29.87 -14.93
C GLN A 132 25.30 -29.22 -14.11
N VAL A 133 25.70 -28.58 -13.00
CA VAL A 133 24.83 -27.77 -12.15
C VAL A 133 25.40 -26.35 -12.11
N SER A 134 24.60 -25.35 -12.50
CA SER A 134 25.02 -23.95 -12.54
C SER A 134 23.91 -22.98 -12.12
N THR A 135 24.26 -21.71 -11.91
CA THR A 135 23.30 -20.62 -11.64
C THR A 135 23.09 -19.71 -12.86
N GLU A 136 23.96 -19.81 -13.87
CA GLU A 136 24.06 -18.89 -15.02
C GLU A 136 22.78 -18.85 -15.86
N LEU A 137 22.21 -20.02 -16.18
CA LEU A 137 20.96 -20.15 -16.94
C LEU A 137 19.80 -19.38 -16.29
N LEU A 138 19.79 -19.33 -14.97
CA LEU A 138 18.76 -18.64 -14.21
C LEU A 138 19.02 -17.13 -14.19
N GLU A 139 20.27 -16.70 -14.06
CA GLU A 139 20.63 -15.28 -14.06
C GLU A 139 20.16 -14.57 -15.34
N GLU A 140 20.35 -15.20 -16.50
CA GLU A 140 19.87 -14.67 -17.79
C GLU A 140 18.34 -14.54 -17.84
N CYS A 141 17.61 -15.54 -17.34
CA CYS A 141 16.15 -15.50 -17.29
C CYS A 141 15.62 -14.38 -16.39
N LEU A 142 16.33 -14.08 -15.30
CA LEU A 142 15.92 -13.12 -14.30
C LEU A 142 16.21 -11.66 -14.68
N ASP A 143 17.20 -11.40 -15.54
CA ASP A 143 17.49 -10.04 -16.03
C ASP A 143 16.31 -9.36 -16.73
N LEU A 144 15.39 -10.17 -17.26
CA LEU A 144 14.21 -9.68 -17.95
C LEU A 144 13.10 -9.24 -16.96
N LEU A 145 13.16 -9.68 -15.71
CA LEU A 145 12.13 -9.44 -14.70
C LEU A 145 12.37 -8.10 -13.95
N PRO A 146 11.30 -7.39 -13.57
CA PRO A 146 11.42 -6.20 -12.75
C PRO A 146 11.87 -6.56 -11.32
N THR A 147 12.90 -5.88 -10.83
CA THR A 147 13.45 -6.09 -9.47
C THR A 147 12.52 -5.56 -8.37
N ARG A 148 11.67 -4.58 -8.68
CA ARG A 148 10.62 -4.07 -7.79
C ARG A 148 9.36 -3.73 -8.57
N LEU A 149 8.22 -4.10 -8.00
CA LEU A 149 6.90 -3.72 -8.46
C LEU A 149 6.20 -2.96 -7.34
N VAL A 150 5.69 -1.78 -7.64
CA VAL A 150 4.88 -1.01 -6.69
C VAL A 150 3.50 -0.82 -7.28
N GLN A 151 2.49 -1.30 -6.57
CA GLN A 151 1.12 -0.93 -6.86
C GLN A 151 0.86 0.47 -6.32
N PHE A 152 0.61 1.41 -7.22
CA PHE A 152 0.29 2.80 -6.90
C PHE A 152 -1.20 3.01 -7.05
N ARG A 153 -1.86 3.55 -6.03
CA ARG A 153 -3.31 3.83 -6.05
C ARG A 153 -3.60 5.20 -5.46
N ILE A 154 -4.66 5.81 -5.96
CA ILE A 154 -5.23 7.04 -5.39
C ILE A 154 -6.64 6.74 -4.94
N TYR A 155 -6.98 7.20 -3.74
CA TYR A 155 -8.32 7.13 -3.20
C TYR A 155 -8.89 8.52 -2.92
N ALA A 156 -10.17 8.70 -3.18
CA ALA A 156 -10.96 9.92 -2.99
C ALA A 156 -12.28 9.60 -2.26
N PRO A 157 -12.96 10.57 -1.62
CA PRO A 157 -14.26 10.32 -0.98
C PRO A 157 -15.37 9.91 -1.95
N ASP A 158 -15.30 10.39 -3.18
CA ASP A 158 -16.26 10.19 -4.24
C ASP A 158 -15.55 10.18 -5.60
N HIS A 159 -16.32 9.95 -6.67
CA HIS A 159 -15.81 9.88 -8.04
C HIS A 159 -15.88 11.21 -8.79
N ALA A 160 -16.22 12.33 -8.12
CA ALA A 160 -16.51 13.59 -8.81
C ALA A 160 -15.30 14.19 -9.54
N HIS A 161 -14.08 13.82 -9.12
CA HIS A 161 -12.83 14.40 -9.60
C HIS A 161 -11.80 13.35 -10.03
N ASP A 162 -12.23 12.12 -10.34
CA ASP A 162 -11.35 11.02 -10.73
C ASP A 162 -10.53 11.35 -11.97
N ALA A 163 -11.12 12.03 -12.96
CA ALA A 163 -10.41 12.47 -14.16
C ALA A 163 -9.26 13.43 -13.84
N ALA A 164 -9.51 14.42 -12.96
CA ALA A 164 -8.49 15.39 -12.57
C ALA A 164 -7.37 14.75 -11.74
N LEU A 165 -7.71 13.84 -10.82
CA LEU A 165 -6.75 13.07 -10.03
C LEU A 165 -5.92 12.14 -10.92
N SER A 166 -6.55 11.43 -11.85
CA SER A 166 -5.88 10.55 -12.81
C SER A 166 -4.92 11.32 -13.71
N GLN A 167 -5.34 12.47 -14.23
CA GLN A 167 -4.49 13.31 -15.07
C GLN A 167 -3.28 13.83 -14.29
N ALA A 168 -3.48 14.36 -13.08
CA ALA A 168 -2.39 14.84 -12.23
C ALA A 168 -1.42 13.71 -11.88
N ALA A 169 -1.92 12.53 -11.54
CA ALA A 169 -1.11 11.36 -11.24
C ALA A 169 -0.30 10.88 -12.45
N ALA A 170 -0.93 10.85 -13.63
CA ALA A 170 -0.28 10.47 -14.87
C ALA A 170 0.87 11.42 -15.22
N THR A 171 0.66 12.74 -15.07
CA THR A 171 1.71 13.75 -15.23
C THR A 171 2.88 13.52 -14.27
N VAL A 172 2.60 13.33 -12.97
CA VAL A 172 3.64 13.11 -11.95
C VAL A 172 4.41 11.81 -12.19
N LEU A 173 3.75 10.77 -12.70
CA LEU A 173 4.32 9.45 -12.95
C LEU A 173 4.92 9.29 -14.35
N ASN A 174 4.86 10.33 -15.21
CA ASN A 174 5.21 10.25 -16.64
C ASN A 174 4.53 9.07 -17.36
N LYS A 175 3.23 8.89 -17.10
CA LYS A 175 2.41 7.83 -17.68
C LYS A 175 1.26 8.41 -18.49
N THR A 176 0.72 7.61 -19.40
CA THR A 176 -0.54 7.95 -20.08
C THR A 176 -1.67 7.95 -19.06
N PRO A 177 -2.51 9.00 -19.00
CA PRO A 177 -3.65 9.03 -18.10
C PRO A 177 -4.62 7.89 -18.41
N THR A 178 -5.05 7.19 -17.36
CA THR A 178 -6.05 6.13 -17.44
C THR A 178 -6.98 6.33 -16.26
N SER A 179 -8.14 6.93 -16.49
CA SER A 179 -9.23 6.91 -15.52
C SER A 179 -9.87 5.52 -15.56
N LEU A 180 -10.15 4.94 -14.39
CA LEU A 180 -11.02 3.77 -14.34
C LEU A 180 -12.43 4.23 -14.73
N GLU A 181 -12.98 3.69 -15.80
CA GLU A 181 -14.42 3.81 -16.07
C GLU A 181 -15.14 2.97 -15.00
N SER A 182 -15.59 3.63 -13.94
CA SER A 182 -16.43 3.01 -12.90
C SER A 182 -17.77 2.66 -13.51
N HIS A 183 -17.90 1.45 -14.04
CA HIS A 183 -19.19 0.80 -14.14
C HIS A 183 -19.54 0.24 -12.75
N TYR A 184 -20.49 0.90 -12.10
CA TYR A 184 -21.21 0.58 -10.86
C TYR A 184 -20.66 1.11 -9.53
#